data_AF-A0A2N7VCP4-F1
#
_entry.id   AF-A0A2N7VCP4-F1
#
_cell.length_a   1.000
_cell.length_b   1.000
_cell.length_c   1.000
_cell.angle_alpha   90.00
_cell.angle_beta   90.00
_cell.angle_gamma   90.00
#
_symmetry.space_group_name_H-M   'P 1'
#
loop_
_entity.id
_entity.type
_entity.pdbx_description
1 polymer ?
#
loop_
_entity_poly.entity_id
_entity_poly.type
_entity_poly.pdbx_seq_one_letter_code
_entity_poly.pdbx_strand_id
1 'polypeptide(L)'
;KGICADAGVEITELSTHLQGQLVAVHPAYDAQMDGFAPASVHNNPKARQKWAVEQMKFGAKASRNLGLNASVSFTGSLAFPYRYPFPQRPAGLIEEAFGELGKRWKPILDVYEDNGVDVGYEIHPSEDVFDGATFEMFLDAVGGHKRCNIN
;
A
#
# COMPACT_ATOMS: atom_id res chain seq x y z
N LYS A 1 -23.91 -3.89 3.95
CA LYS A 1 -24.85 -3.80 2.80
C LYS A 1 -25.72 -2.53 2.90
N GLY A 2 -26.55 -2.32 3.93
CA GLY A 2 -27.05 -0.98 4.33
C GLY A 2 -27.56 -0.08 3.20
N ILE A 3 -27.20 1.21 3.25
CA ILE A 3 -27.63 2.25 2.29
C ILE A 3 -27.40 1.84 0.82
N CYS A 4 -26.28 1.16 0.51
CA CYS A 4 -26.01 0.69 -0.85
C CYS A 4 -27.09 -0.29 -1.33
N ALA A 5 -27.45 -1.27 -0.51
CA ALA A 5 -28.50 -2.23 -0.85
C ALA A 5 -29.88 -1.56 -0.97
N ASP A 6 -30.20 -0.59 -0.08
CA ASP A 6 -31.45 0.17 -0.15
C ASP A 6 -31.53 1.02 -1.43
N ALA A 7 -30.39 1.49 -1.93
CA ALA A 7 -30.28 2.23 -3.18
C ALA A 7 -30.12 1.34 -4.43
N GLY A 8 -30.12 0.01 -4.29
CA GLY A 8 -29.97 -0.94 -5.40
C GLY A 8 -28.58 -1.00 -6.01
N VAL A 9 -27.53 -0.64 -5.25
CA VAL A 9 -26.13 -0.73 -5.68
C VAL A 9 -25.33 -1.71 -4.80
N GLU A 10 -24.34 -2.36 -5.39
CA GLU A 10 -23.50 -3.34 -4.71
C GLU A 10 -22.13 -2.75 -4.36
N ILE A 11 -21.57 -3.23 -3.25
CA ILE A 11 -20.18 -2.94 -2.89
C ILE A 11 -19.33 -4.05 -3.53
N THR A 12 -18.41 -3.66 -4.40
CA THR A 12 -17.52 -4.58 -5.14
C THR A 12 -16.18 -4.76 -4.42
N GLU A 13 -15.60 -3.65 -3.95
CA GLU A 13 -14.36 -3.64 -3.19
C GLU A 13 -14.32 -2.46 -2.20
N LEU A 14 -13.39 -2.52 -1.24
CA LEU A 14 -13.00 -1.38 -0.41
C LEU A 14 -11.65 -0.85 -0.87
N SER A 15 -11.44 0.46 -0.71
CA SER A 15 -10.20 1.12 -1.07
C SER A 15 -9.45 1.65 0.16
N THR A 16 -8.13 1.56 0.11
CA THR A 16 -7.22 1.99 1.18
C THR A 16 -6.04 2.80 0.65
N HIS A 17 -6.16 3.44 -0.51
CA HIS A 17 -5.06 4.17 -1.19
C HIS A 17 -4.26 5.08 -0.26
N LEU A 18 -4.93 5.93 0.53
CA LEU A 18 -4.24 6.83 1.45
C LEU A 18 -3.51 6.08 2.57
N GLN A 19 -4.06 4.97 3.05
CA GLN A 19 -3.43 4.17 4.09
C GLN A 19 -2.26 3.34 3.51
N GLY A 20 -2.43 2.74 2.33
CA GLY A 20 -1.39 2.03 1.60
C GLY A 20 -0.19 2.92 1.31
N GLN A 21 -0.45 4.17 0.88
CA GLN A 21 0.61 5.16 0.65
C GLN A 21 1.46 5.42 1.91
N LEU A 22 0.84 5.36 3.08
CA LEU A 22 1.50 5.62 4.35
C LEU A 22 2.24 4.42 4.94
N VAL A 23 2.16 3.23 4.32
CA VAL A 23 2.96 2.05 4.72
C VAL A 23 4.45 2.31 4.48
N ALA A 24 4.78 3.02 3.41
CA ALA A 24 6.15 3.31 3.02
C ALA A 24 6.25 4.75 2.47
N VAL A 25 6.91 5.64 3.21
CA VAL A 25 7.04 7.05 2.85
C VAL A 25 8.50 7.45 2.93
N HIS A 26 9.04 7.98 1.83
CA HIS A 26 10.35 8.61 1.85
C HIS A 26 10.31 9.92 2.68
N PRO A 27 11.35 10.22 3.50
CA PRO A 27 11.38 11.44 4.31
C PRO A 27 11.17 12.76 3.53
N ALA A 28 11.51 12.80 2.24
CA ALA A 28 11.27 13.96 1.38
C ALA A 28 9.77 14.29 1.19
N TYR A 29 8.88 13.33 1.44
CA TYR A 29 7.43 13.51 1.35
C TYR A 29 6.76 13.58 2.72
N ASP A 30 7.53 13.58 3.80
CA ASP A 30 6.99 13.39 5.15
C ASP A 30 5.92 14.43 5.54
N ALA A 31 6.17 15.70 5.25
CA ALA A 31 5.26 16.79 5.60
C ALA A 31 3.93 16.73 4.83
N GLN A 32 3.96 16.35 3.55
CA GLN A 32 2.75 16.22 2.73
C GLN A 32 1.87 15.06 3.22
N MET A 33 2.49 14.00 3.73
CA MET A 33 1.82 12.76 4.12
C MET A 33 1.01 12.87 5.43
N ASP A 34 1.20 13.91 6.23
CA ASP A 34 0.33 14.17 7.39
C ASP A 34 -1.13 14.38 6.98
N GLY A 35 -1.39 14.97 5.81
CA GLY A 35 -2.75 15.17 5.30
C GLY A 35 -3.55 13.88 5.08
N PHE A 36 -2.90 12.72 5.06
CA PHE A 36 -3.53 11.41 4.84
C PHE A 36 -3.81 10.64 6.14
N ALA A 37 -3.41 11.19 7.28
CA ALA A 37 -3.55 10.55 8.59
C ALA A 37 -4.26 11.45 9.62
N PRO A 38 -4.78 10.88 10.72
CA PRO A 38 -5.34 11.65 11.82
C PRO A 38 -4.31 12.57 12.48
N ALA A 39 -4.76 13.70 13.02
CA ALA A 39 -3.90 14.69 13.68
C ALA A 39 -3.04 14.12 14.84
N SER A 40 -3.49 13.04 15.47
CA SER A 40 -2.78 12.39 16.58
C SER A 40 -1.45 11.74 16.19
N VAL A 41 -1.19 11.52 14.89
CA VAL A 41 0.06 10.93 14.38
C VAL A 41 0.84 11.87 13.47
N HIS A 42 0.44 13.14 13.37
CA HIS A 42 1.15 14.16 12.59
C HIS A 42 2.54 14.44 13.15
N ASN A 43 3.48 14.84 12.30
CA ASN A 43 4.89 15.06 12.61
C ASN A 43 5.57 13.86 13.29
N ASN A 44 4.99 12.66 13.14
CA ASN A 44 5.52 11.43 13.71
C ASN A 44 5.44 10.28 12.68
N PRO A 45 6.45 10.17 11.79
CA PRO A 45 6.41 9.23 10.66
C PRO A 45 6.28 7.78 11.11
N LYS A 46 6.91 7.44 12.25
CA LYS A 46 6.83 6.09 12.85
C LYS A 46 5.42 5.78 13.35
N ALA A 47 4.79 6.73 14.05
CA ALA A 47 3.42 6.55 14.52
C ALA A 47 2.43 6.49 13.34
N ARG A 48 2.63 7.34 12.33
CA ARG A 48 1.81 7.37 11.11
C ARG A 48 1.91 6.07 10.33
N GLN A 49 3.13 5.53 10.16
CA GLN A 49 3.33 4.22 9.53
C GLN A 49 2.64 3.11 10.32
N LYS A 50 2.81 3.07 11.65
CA LYS A 50 2.14 2.07 12.50
C LYS A 50 0.62 2.15 12.36
N TRP A 51 0.07 3.37 12.34
CA TRP A 51 -1.35 3.59 12.11
C TRP A 51 -1.80 3.06 10.75
N ALA A 52 -1.06 3.39 9.68
CA ALA A 52 -1.34 2.94 8.33
C ALA A 52 -1.37 1.41 8.19
N VAL A 53 -0.36 0.73 8.74
CA VAL A 53 -0.28 -0.74 8.78
C VAL A 53 -1.50 -1.34 9.48
N GLU A 54 -1.93 -0.77 10.60
CA GLU A 54 -3.13 -1.25 11.29
C GLU A 54 -4.41 -0.98 10.50
N GLN A 55 -4.51 0.16 9.80
CA GLN A 55 -5.64 0.42 8.92
C GLN A 55 -5.72 -0.57 7.75
N MET A 56 -4.59 -0.94 7.15
CA MET A 56 -4.56 -1.97 6.10
C MET A 56 -5.11 -3.32 6.62
N LYS A 57 -4.70 -3.72 7.84
CA LYS A 57 -5.22 -4.94 8.47
C LYS A 57 -6.71 -4.85 8.79
N PHE A 58 -7.20 -3.68 9.16
CA PHE A 58 -8.64 -3.45 9.31
C PHE A 58 -9.38 -3.49 7.98
N GLY A 59 -8.77 -2.99 6.89
CA GLY A 59 -9.27 -3.12 5.52
C GLY A 59 -9.53 -4.57 5.15
N ALA A 60 -8.56 -5.47 5.35
CA ALA A 60 -8.71 -6.91 5.11
C ALA A 60 -9.91 -7.52 5.88
N LYS A 61 -10.01 -7.23 7.18
CA LYS A 61 -11.10 -7.73 8.04
C LYS A 61 -12.45 -7.15 7.63
N ALA A 62 -12.50 -5.87 7.27
CA ALA A 62 -13.72 -5.21 6.81
C ALA A 62 -14.22 -5.80 5.48
N SER A 63 -13.31 -6.02 4.52
CA SER A 63 -13.61 -6.70 3.26
C SER A 63 -14.19 -8.09 3.50
N ARG A 64 -13.56 -8.91 4.36
CA ARG A 64 -14.09 -10.23 4.73
C ARG A 64 -15.48 -10.15 5.37
N ASN A 65 -15.69 -9.20 6.29
CA ASN A 65 -16.99 -9.03 6.96
C ASN A 65 -18.11 -8.63 5.98
N LEU A 66 -17.76 -7.96 4.87
CA LEU A 66 -18.68 -7.62 3.79
C LEU A 66 -18.83 -8.74 2.75
N GLY A 67 -18.06 -9.84 2.86
CA GLY A 67 -18.05 -10.95 1.90
C GLY A 67 -17.30 -10.63 0.61
N LEU A 68 -16.41 -9.64 0.63
CA LEU A 68 -15.58 -9.23 -0.50
C LEU A 68 -14.30 -10.06 -0.52
N ASN A 69 -13.81 -10.36 -1.71
CA ASN A 69 -12.55 -11.08 -1.94
C ASN A 69 -11.44 -10.20 -2.54
N ALA A 70 -11.70 -8.90 -2.73
CA ALA A 70 -10.74 -7.95 -3.26
C ALA A 70 -10.79 -6.62 -2.48
N SER A 71 -9.67 -5.92 -2.49
CA SER A 71 -9.51 -4.54 -2.04
C SER A 71 -8.44 -3.85 -2.87
N VAL A 72 -8.49 -2.53 -2.97
CA VAL A 72 -7.52 -1.74 -3.76
C VAL A 72 -6.70 -0.80 -2.89
N SER A 73 -5.45 -0.59 -3.26
CA SER A 73 -4.53 0.24 -2.47
C SER A 73 -3.35 0.78 -3.28
N PHE A 74 -2.57 1.63 -2.61
CA PHE A 74 -1.27 2.12 -3.05
C PHE A 74 -0.15 1.42 -2.27
N THR A 75 1.08 1.51 -2.76
CA THR A 75 2.23 0.81 -2.18
C THR A 75 3.05 1.67 -1.23
N GLY A 76 3.02 2.99 -1.39
CA GLY A 76 4.02 3.86 -0.79
C GLY A 76 5.14 4.22 -1.77
N SER A 77 6.02 5.12 -1.35
CA SER A 77 7.08 5.72 -2.16
C SER A 77 8.38 5.93 -1.41
N LEU A 78 9.20 4.88 -1.27
CA LEU A 78 10.58 4.98 -0.77
C LEU A 78 11.57 5.34 -1.88
N ALA A 79 11.41 4.75 -3.07
CA ALA A 79 12.28 4.92 -4.24
C ALA A 79 11.82 6.00 -5.21
N PHE A 80 10.53 6.35 -5.24
CA PHE A 80 9.99 7.29 -6.23
C PHE A 80 10.73 8.64 -6.35
N PRO A 81 11.22 9.27 -5.26
CA PRO A 81 12.06 10.48 -5.36
C PRO A 81 13.32 10.31 -6.23
N TYR A 82 13.77 9.07 -6.42
CA TYR A 82 14.95 8.69 -7.20
C TYR A 82 14.59 8.14 -8.59
N ARG A 83 13.36 8.36 -9.07
CA ARG A 83 12.90 7.91 -10.39
C ARG A 83 13.77 8.44 -11.54
N TYR A 84 14.26 9.66 -11.40
CA TYR A 84 15.22 10.25 -12.32
C TYR A 84 16.64 10.01 -11.80
N PRO A 85 17.55 9.46 -12.62
CA PRO A 85 18.83 8.94 -12.15
C PRO A 85 19.92 10.01 -12.01
N PHE A 86 19.57 11.29 -11.91
CA PHE A 86 20.53 12.39 -11.77
C PHE A 86 20.33 13.16 -10.45
N PRO A 87 21.38 13.35 -9.63
CA PRO A 87 22.73 12.76 -9.79
C PRO A 87 22.67 11.22 -9.75
N GLN A 88 23.72 10.57 -10.25
CA GLN A 88 23.78 9.11 -10.36
C GLN A 88 23.41 8.45 -9.02
N ARG A 89 22.44 7.53 -9.07
CA ARG A 89 22.03 6.76 -7.90
C ARG A 89 23.20 5.89 -7.41
N PRO A 90 23.43 5.80 -6.10
CA PRO A 90 24.30 4.77 -5.53
C PRO A 90 23.84 3.37 -5.97
N ALA A 91 24.79 2.47 -6.18
CA ALA A 91 24.49 1.07 -6.45
C ALA A 91 23.72 0.46 -5.26
N GLY A 92 22.69 -0.34 -5.52
CA GLY A 92 21.89 -1.00 -4.48
C GLY A 92 20.72 -0.18 -3.94
N LEU A 93 20.58 1.11 -4.29
CA LEU A 93 19.54 1.99 -3.72
C LEU A 93 18.12 1.46 -4.01
N ILE A 94 17.89 1.00 -5.23
CA ILE A 94 16.55 0.54 -5.65
C ILE A 94 16.25 -0.83 -5.04
N GLU A 95 17.25 -1.71 -5.00
CA GLU A 95 17.18 -3.02 -4.37
C GLU A 95 16.89 -2.91 -2.87
N GLU A 96 17.53 -1.96 -2.18
CA GLU A 96 17.27 -1.67 -0.76
C GLU A 96 15.85 -1.14 -0.56
N ALA A 97 15.40 -0.20 -1.39
CA ALA A 97 14.06 0.39 -1.28
C ALA A 97 12.96 -0.66 -1.51
N PHE A 98 13.07 -1.48 -2.56
CA PHE A 98 12.10 -2.56 -2.82
C PHE A 98 12.19 -3.68 -1.78
N GLY A 99 13.40 -4.01 -1.30
CA GLY A 99 13.57 -4.95 -0.20
C GLY A 99 12.90 -4.48 1.09
N GLU A 100 12.98 -3.18 1.41
CA GLU A 100 12.27 -2.59 2.55
C GLU A 100 10.76 -2.51 2.32
N LEU A 101 10.32 -2.16 1.10
CA LEU A 101 8.92 -2.17 0.72
C LEU A 101 8.30 -3.57 0.91
N GLY A 102 8.97 -4.61 0.41
CA GLY A 102 8.57 -6.01 0.59
C GLY A 102 8.50 -6.44 2.06
N LYS A 103 9.50 -6.06 2.88
CA LYS A 103 9.49 -6.33 4.34
C LYS A 103 8.29 -5.72 5.05
N ARG A 104 7.86 -4.52 4.64
CA ARG A 104 6.70 -3.83 5.24
C ARG A 104 5.38 -4.44 4.80
N TRP A 105 5.27 -4.79 3.53
CA TRP A 105 4.03 -5.30 2.96
C TRP A 105 3.78 -6.77 3.22
N LYS A 106 4.81 -7.62 3.31
CA LYS A 106 4.62 -9.05 3.50
C LYS A 106 3.75 -9.41 4.72
N PRO A 107 3.97 -8.85 5.93
CA PRO A 107 3.08 -9.11 7.07
C PRO A 107 1.66 -8.56 6.91
N ILE A 108 1.45 -7.56 6.06
CA ILE A 108 0.12 -7.06 5.72
C ILE A 108 -0.56 -8.08 4.80
N LEU A 109 0.14 -8.52 3.77
CA LEU A 109 -0.33 -9.52 2.80
C LEU A 109 -0.67 -10.87 3.47
N ASP A 110 0.08 -11.27 4.50
CA ASP A 110 -0.25 -12.44 5.32
C ASP A 110 -1.63 -12.28 6.01
N VAL A 111 -1.97 -11.09 6.50
CA VAL A 111 -3.30 -10.81 7.08
C VAL A 111 -4.38 -10.83 5.99
N TYR A 112 -4.08 -10.35 4.79
CA TYR A 112 -4.99 -10.46 3.65
C TYR A 112 -5.22 -11.92 3.23
N GLU A 113 -4.19 -12.77 3.29
CA GLU A 113 -4.30 -14.21 3.09
C GLU A 113 -5.25 -14.86 4.11
N ASP A 114 -5.07 -14.56 5.40
CA ASP A 114 -5.93 -15.06 6.48
C ASP A 114 -7.40 -14.65 6.31
N ASN A 115 -7.66 -13.55 5.59
CA ASN A 115 -9.00 -13.05 5.34
C ASN A 115 -9.57 -13.46 3.97
N GLY A 116 -8.77 -14.11 3.11
CA GLY A 116 -9.20 -14.51 1.77
C GLY A 116 -9.44 -13.34 0.82
N VAL A 117 -8.70 -12.24 1.00
CA VAL A 117 -8.86 -10.99 0.24
C VAL A 117 -7.59 -10.69 -0.54
N ASP A 118 -7.73 -10.38 -1.82
CA ASP A 118 -6.64 -9.91 -2.67
C ASP A 118 -6.45 -8.39 -2.50
N VAL A 119 -5.20 -7.93 -2.60
CA VAL A 119 -4.86 -6.51 -2.71
C VAL A 119 -4.49 -6.23 -4.16
N GLY A 120 -5.35 -5.47 -4.85
CA GLY A 120 -5.07 -4.88 -6.15
C GLY A 120 -4.34 -3.55 -5.97
N TYR A 121 -3.05 -3.51 -6.32
CA TYR A 121 -2.28 -2.27 -6.27
C TYR A 121 -2.57 -1.45 -7.52
N GLU A 122 -2.99 -0.20 -7.32
CA GLU A 122 -3.11 0.78 -8.40
C GLU A 122 -1.70 1.26 -8.75
N ILE A 123 -1.26 0.90 -9.95
CA ILE A 123 0.04 1.29 -10.48
C ILE A 123 -0.01 2.77 -10.89
N HIS A 124 0.61 3.66 -10.08
CA HIS A 124 0.39 5.11 -10.18
C HIS A 124 1.69 5.92 -9.97
N PRO A 125 1.93 7.03 -10.69
CA PRO A 125 2.98 7.98 -10.35
C PRO A 125 2.93 8.45 -8.86
N SER A 126 4.07 8.58 -8.19
CA SER A 126 4.16 8.79 -6.74
C SER A 126 4.04 7.53 -5.88
N GLU A 127 3.92 6.37 -6.49
CA GLU A 127 4.14 5.06 -5.88
C GLU A 127 5.51 4.51 -6.30
N ASP A 128 6.12 3.64 -5.50
CA ASP A 128 7.28 2.85 -5.95
C ASP A 128 6.87 1.88 -7.06
N VAL A 129 5.63 1.41 -7.02
CA VAL A 129 5.00 0.59 -8.05
C VAL A 129 4.17 1.47 -8.99
N PHE A 130 4.81 1.98 -10.05
CA PHE A 130 4.23 2.95 -10.99
C PHE A 130 4.18 2.46 -12.45
N ASP A 131 4.71 1.27 -12.73
CA ASP A 131 4.56 0.56 -14.01
C ASP A 131 4.61 -0.98 -13.80
N GLY A 132 4.51 -1.75 -14.89
CA GLY A 132 4.56 -3.21 -14.83
C GLY A 132 5.91 -3.76 -14.34
N ALA A 133 7.02 -3.11 -14.70
CA ALA A 133 8.36 -3.55 -14.28
C ALA A 133 8.56 -3.38 -12.77
N THR A 134 8.12 -2.24 -12.23
CA THR A 134 8.14 -1.99 -10.79
C THR A 134 7.16 -2.88 -10.03
N PHE A 135 6.03 -3.27 -10.64
CA PHE A 135 5.17 -4.29 -10.05
C PHE A 135 5.87 -5.65 -9.94
N GLU A 136 6.55 -6.12 -10.98
CA GLU A 136 7.32 -7.37 -10.94
C GLU A 136 8.39 -7.34 -9.83
N MET A 137 9.11 -6.22 -9.70
CA MET A 137 10.09 -6.02 -8.62
C MET A 137 9.46 -6.10 -7.23
N PHE A 138 8.27 -5.52 -7.05
CA PHE A 138 7.56 -5.59 -5.77
C PHE A 138 7.02 -6.99 -5.48
N LEU A 139 6.48 -7.68 -6.49
CA LEU A 139 6.01 -9.06 -6.39
C LEU A 139 7.15 -9.99 -5.97
N ASP A 140 8.33 -9.84 -6.56
CA ASP A 140 9.55 -10.56 -6.14
C ASP A 140 9.94 -10.22 -4.70
N ALA A 141 9.89 -8.93 -4.32
CA ALA A 141 10.24 -8.49 -2.96
C ALA A 141 9.30 -9.04 -1.87
N VAL A 142 8.04 -9.32 -2.18
CA VAL A 142 7.10 -10.02 -1.28
C VAL A 142 7.15 -11.56 -1.43
N GLY A 143 7.99 -12.07 -2.33
CA GLY A 143 8.21 -13.50 -2.55
C GLY A 143 7.10 -14.19 -3.32
N GLY A 144 6.53 -13.52 -4.33
CA GLY A 144 5.45 -14.06 -5.16
C GLY A 144 4.13 -14.26 -4.40
N HIS A 145 3.88 -13.44 -3.37
CA HIS A 145 2.71 -13.58 -2.51
C HIS A 145 1.41 -13.45 -3.32
N LYS A 146 0.59 -14.52 -3.37
CA LYS A 146 -0.60 -14.60 -4.25
C LYS A 146 -1.67 -13.51 -4.05
N ARG A 147 -1.66 -12.84 -2.90
CA ARG A 147 -2.56 -11.70 -2.61
C ARG A 147 -2.08 -10.37 -3.18
N CYS A 148 -0.86 -10.30 -3.71
CA CYS A 148 -0.31 -9.12 -4.36
C CYS A 148 -0.70 -9.13 -5.84
N ASN A 149 -1.70 -8.32 -6.21
CA ASN A 149 -2.25 -8.26 -7.56
C ASN A 149 -2.28 -6.81 -8.08
N ILE A 150 -2.69 -6.61 -9.32
CA ILE A 150 -2.86 -5.30 -9.95
C ILE A 150 -4.34 -4.93 -9.95
N ASN A 151 -4.66 -3.67 -9.67
CA ASN A 151 -5.98 -3.07 -9.91
C ASN A 151 -6.14 -2.68 -11.38
#